data_AF-A0A350UGJ0-F1
#
_entry.id   AF-A0A350UGJ0-F1
#
_cell.length_a   1.000
_cell.length_b   1.000
_cell.length_c   1.000
_cell.angle_alpha   90.00
_cell.angle_beta   90.00
_cell.angle_gamma   90.00
#
_symmetry.space_group_name_H-M   'P 1'
#
loop_
_entity.id
_entity.type
_entity.pdbx_description
1 polymer ?
#
loop_
_entity_poly.entity_id
_entity_poly.type
_entity_poly.pdbx_seq_one_letter_code
_entity_poly.pdbx_strand_id
1 'polypeptide(L)'
;LAALGAGLLVETLVGLAAGTVARVPQNDAEATLAPILKREDGLVDWTAGAAEIHNRARGFLPWPGAWTLFRGQRMQVWRCRRTDVESPAEPG
;
A
#
# COMPACT_ATOMS: atom_id res chain seq x y z
N LEU A 1 -0.81 -6.98 10.84
CA LEU A 1 0.59 -7.40 11.10
C LEU A 1 0.98 -7.36 12.58
N ALA A 2 0.57 -6.35 13.36
CA ALA A 2 1.01 -6.17 14.76
C ALA A 2 0.97 -7.44 15.65
N ALA A 3 -0.18 -8.13 15.74
CA ALA A 3 -0.31 -9.32 16.59
C ALA A 3 0.54 -10.50 16.09
N LEU A 4 0.55 -10.76 14.77
CA LEU A 4 1.36 -11.81 14.16
C LEU A 4 2.85 -11.58 14.39
N GLY A 5 3.31 -10.34 14.16
CA GLY A 5 4.71 -9.96 14.37
C GLY A 5 5.15 -10.08 15.82
N ALA A 6 4.28 -9.75 16.77
CA ALA A 6 4.59 -9.89 18.20
C ALA A 6 4.81 -11.35 18.60
N GLY A 7 3.91 -12.25 18.19
CA GLY A 7 4.05 -13.69 18.48
C GLY A 7 5.31 -14.27 17.83
N LEU A 8 5.50 -13.99 16.54
CA LEU A 8 6.67 -14.46 15.79
C LEU A 8 8.00 -13.97 16.38
N LEU A 9 8.06 -12.71 16.83
CA LEU A 9 9.26 -12.15 17.45
C LEU A 9 9.64 -12.91 18.72
N VAL A 10 8.68 -13.20 19.60
CA VAL A 10 8.92 -13.95 20.85
C VAL A 10 9.44 -15.35 20.52
N GLU A 11 8.77 -16.06 19.62
CA GLU A 11 9.19 -17.39 19.16
C GLU A 11 10.62 -17.37 18.60
N THR A 12 10.92 -16.39 17.75
CA THR A 12 12.24 -16.23 17.13
C THR A 12 13.32 -15.98 18.19
N LEU A 13 13.06 -15.13 19.19
CA LEU A 13 14.01 -14.84 20.27
C LEU A 13 14.29 -16.07 21.14
N VAL A 14 13.26 -16.87 21.46
CA VAL A 14 13.43 -18.14 22.18
C VAL A 14 14.29 -19.11 21.37
N GLY A 15 14.00 -19.26 20.07
CA GLY A 15 14.79 -20.11 19.20
C GLY A 15 16.23 -19.63 19.01
N LEU A 16 16.45 -18.31 18.97
CA LEU A 16 17.79 -17.73 18.93
C LEU A 16 18.60 -18.08 20.19
N ALA A 17 17.98 -17.98 21.38
CA ALA A 17 18.62 -18.36 22.64
C ALA A 17 18.91 -19.86 22.73
N ALA A 18 18.04 -20.69 22.16
CA ALA A 18 18.21 -22.15 22.10
C ALA A 18 19.14 -22.62 20.97
N GLY A 19 19.57 -21.73 20.06
CA GLY A 19 20.37 -22.08 18.89
C GLY A 19 19.64 -22.88 17.81
N THR A 20 18.29 -22.83 17.78
CA THR A 20 17.46 -23.65 16.88
C THR A 20 16.99 -22.91 15.63
N VAL A 21 17.20 -21.59 15.53
CA VAL A 21 16.79 -20.79 14.37
C VAL A 21 17.67 -21.07 13.16
N ALA A 22 17.07 -21.53 12.06
CA ALA A 22 17.71 -21.64 10.76
C ALA A 22 17.75 -20.28 10.06
N ARG A 23 18.95 -19.84 9.65
CA ARG A 23 19.15 -18.59 8.90
C ARG A 23 19.15 -18.89 7.40
N VAL A 24 18.38 -18.12 6.65
CA VAL A 24 18.29 -18.25 5.19
C VAL A 24 18.79 -16.94 4.55
N PRO A 25 19.84 -16.98 3.70
CA PRO A 25 20.27 -15.81 2.94
C PRO A 25 19.15 -15.29 2.04
N GLN A 26 19.04 -13.96 1.90
CA GLN A 26 18.09 -13.34 0.97
C GLN A 26 18.59 -13.51 -0.48
N ASN A 27 17.66 -13.60 -1.43
CA ASN A 27 17.97 -13.57 -2.86
C ASN A 27 17.96 -12.12 -3.36
N ASP A 28 19.13 -11.54 -3.63
CA ASP A 28 19.25 -10.14 -4.07
C ASP A 28 18.50 -9.85 -5.39
N ALA A 29 18.30 -10.87 -6.24
CA ALA A 29 17.55 -10.71 -7.49
C ALA A 29 16.04 -10.51 -7.27
N GLU A 30 15.51 -10.87 -6.10
CA GLU A 30 14.10 -10.69 -5.72
C GLU A 30 13.87 -9.43 -4.87
N ALA A 31 14.93 -8.74 -4.48
CA ALA A 31 14.83 -7.57 -3.61
C ALA A 31 14.18 -6.39 -4.34
N THR A 32 13.22 -5.74 -3.67
CA THR A 32 12.58 -4.50 -4.15
C THR A 32 12.58 -3.43 -3.07
N LEU A 33 12.61 -2.16 -3.46
CA LEU A 33 12.53 -1.04 -2.53
C LEU A 33 11.07 -0.67 -2.22
N ALA A 34 10.79 -0.40 -0.95
CA ALA A 34 9.54 0.21 -0.49
C ALA A 34 9.84 1.64 -0.01
N PRO A 35 9.83 2.65 -0.90
CA PRO A 35 10.16 4.02 -0.52
C PRO A 35 9.11 4.63 0.41
N ILE A 36 9.54 5.62 1.19
CA ILE A 36 8.64 6.43 2.02
C ILE A 36 7.68 7.17 1.10
N LEU A 37 6.38 7.03 1.38
CA LEU A 37 5.33 7.76 0.67
C LEU A 37 5.49 9.27 0.87
N LYS A 38 4.96 10.06 -0.05
CA LYS A 38 4.91 11.52 0.01
C LYS A 38 3.47 12.00 -0.11
N ARG A 39 3.22 13.27 0.19
CA ARG A 39 1.87 13.84 0.13
C ARG A 39 1.31 13.83 -1.31
N GLU A 40 2.20 14.00 -2.28
CA GLU A 40 1.91 14.05 -3.71
C GLU A 40 1.48 12.68 -4.25
N ASP A 41 1.98 11.58 -3.67
CA ASP A 41 1.58 10.23 -4.06
C ASP A 41 0.08 10.00 -3.88
N GLY A 42 -0.53 10.71 -2.92
CA GLY A 42 -1.97 10.69 -2.69
C GLY A 42 -2.82 11.32 -3.79
N LEU A 43 -2.25 12.12 -4.70
CA LEU A 43 -3.02 12.69 -5.80
C LEU A 43 -3.50 11.56 -6.72
N VAL A 44 -4.81 11.49 -6.95
CA VAL A 44 -5.39 10.55 -7.89
C VAL A 44 -5.02 10.96 -9.31
N ASP A 45 -4.24 10.10 -9.95
CA ASP A 45 -4.03 10.13 -11.38
C ASP A 45 -5.18 9.38 -12.06
N TRP A 46 -6.10 10.13 -12.67
CA TRP A 46 -7.27 9.56 -13.34
C TRP A 46 -6.91 8.82 -14.63
N THR A 47 -5.72 9.07 -15.19
CA THR A 47 -5.25 8.37 -16.40
C THR A 47 -4.81 6.93 -16.11
N ALA A 48 -4.61 6.59 -14.84
CA ALA A 48 -4.27 5.24 -14.40
C ALA A 48 -5.49 4.29 -14.45
N GLY A 49 -5.22 2.98 -14.52
CA GLY A 49 -6.28 1.98 -14.50
C GLY A 49 -7.04 1.96 -13.17
N ALA A 50 -8.35 1.67 -13.21
CA ALA A 50 -9.21 1.65 -12.01
C ALA A 50 -8.69 0.71 -10.91
N ALA A 51 -8.02 -0.38 -11.27
CA ALA A 51 -7.37 -1.30 -10.33
C ALA A 51 -6.22 -0.63 -9.56
N GLU A 52 -5.39 0.13 -10.27
CA GLU A 52 -4.27 0.87 -9.67
C GLU A 52 -4.78 1.97 -8.76
N ILE A 53 -5.72 2.80 -9.23
CA ILE A 53 -6.34 3.88 -8.44
C ILE A 53 -6.92 3.30 -7.16
N HIS A 54 -7.66 2.20 -7.25
CA HIS A 54 -8.24 1.54 -6.08
C HIS A 54 -7.17 1.01 -5.11
N ASN A 55 -6.10 0.40 -5.62
CA ASN A 55 -5.00 -0.09 -4.80
C ASN A 55 -4.24 1.03 -4.10
N ARG A 56 -4.01 2.16 -4.78
CA ARG A 56 -3.42 3.37 -4.20
C ARG A 56 -4.34 3.96 -3.12
N ALA A 57 -5.65 4.07 -3.40
CA ALA A 57 -6.61 4.59 -2.43
C ALA A 57 -6.62 3.81 -1.11
N ARG A 58 -6.58 2.47 -1.16
CA ARG A 58 -6.52 1.63 0.06
C ARG A 58 -5.11 1.53 0.66
N GLY A 59 -4.07 1.61 -0.17
CA GLY A 59 -2.66 1.51 0.27
C GLY A 59 -2.15 2.78 0.96
N PHE A 60 -2.73 3.93 0.63
CA PHE A 60 -2.37 5.23 1.20
C PHE A 60 -3.24 5.63 2.39
N LEU A 61 -4.05 4.72 2.94
CA LEU A 61 -4.84 4.98 4.13
C LEU A 61 -4.06 4.49 5.37
N PRO A 62 -3.88 5.29 6.43
CA PRO A 62 -4.42 6.65 6.64
C PRO A 62 -3.60 7.79 6.03
N TRP A 63 -2.37 7.53 5.60
CA TRP A 63 -1.46 8.55 5.06
C TRP A 63 -0.76 8.06 3.79
N PRO A 64 -0.59 8.92 2.75
CA PRO A 64 -1.01 10.34 2.65
C PRO A 64 -2.51 10.56 2.47
N GLY A 65 -3.29 9.50 2.30
CA GLY A 65 -4.67 9.50 1.84
C GLY A 65 -4.75 9.77 0.33
N ALA A 66 -5.71 9.15 -0.36
CA ALA A 66 -6.01 9.51 -1.73
C ALA A 66 -6.85 10.80 -1.79
N TRP A 67 -6.57 11.66 -2.75
CA TRP A 67 -7.26 12.94 -2.92
C TRP A 67 -7.25 13.42 -4.37
N THR A 68 -8.24 14.23 -4.72
CA THR A 68 -8.34 14.87 -6.03
C THR A 68 -8.83 16.32 -5.87
N LEU A 69 -9.01 17.04 -6.97
CA LEU A 69 -9.63 18.37 -6.98
C LEU A 69 -11.08 18.25 -7.46
N PHE A 70 -12.01 18.79 -6.70
CA PHE A 70 -13.40 18.94 -7.08
C PHE A 70 -13.77 20.41 -6.97
N ARG A 71 -14.15 21.03 -8.10
CA ARG A 71 -14.46 22.48 -8.18
C ARG A 71 -13.35 23.37 -7.59
N GLY A 72 -12.09 23.01 -7.85
CA GLY A 72 -10.91 23.72 -7.35
C GLY A 72 -10.57 23.46 -5.87
N GLN A 73 -11.35 22.66 -5.17
CA GLN A 73 -11.10 22.31 -3.76
C GLN A 73 -10.59 20.87 -3.63
N ARG A 74 -9.70 20.65 -2.67
CA ARG A 74 -9.18 19.30 -2.37
C ARG A 74 -10.27 18.44 -1.77
N MET A 75 -10.56 17.31 -2.40
CA MET A 75 -11.50 16.30 -1.94
C MET A 75 -10.75 15.01 -1.63
N GLN A 76 -10.94 14.47 -0.42
CA GLN A 76 -10.34 13.19 -0.02
C GLN A 76 -11.23 12.01 -0.44
N VAL A 77 -10.59 10.94 -0.89
CA VAL A 77 -11.26 9.68 -1.24
C VAL A 77 -10.98 8.67 -0.12
N TRP A 78 -11.95 8.49 0.77
CA TRP A 78 -11.84 7.57 1.90
C TRP A 78 -12.08 6.11 1.52
N ARG A 79 -13.02 5.88 0.60
CA ARG A 79 -13.38 4.56 0.09
C ARG A 79 -13.81 4.70 -1.36
N CYS A 80 -13.51 3.68 -2.15
CA CYS A 80 -13.98 3.55 -3.52
C CYS A 80 -14.27 2.07 -3.80
N ARG A 81 -15.11 1.81 -4.80
CA ARG A 81 -15.36 0.49 -5.34
C ARG A 81 -15.14 0.56 -6.85
N ARG A 82 -14.43 -0.43 -7.38
CA ARG A 82 -14.26 -0.58 -8.82
C ARG A 82 -15.57 -1.02 -9.47
N THR A 83 -15.76 -0.62 -10.71
CA THR A 83 -16.78 -1.16 -11.60
C THR A 83 -16.07 -1.78 -12.79
N ASP A 84 -16.67 -2.83 -13.36
CA ASP A 84 -16.17 -3.48 -14.58
C ASP A 84 -16.85 -2.90 -15.83
N VAL A 85 -17.67 -1.86 -15.66
CA VAL A 85 -18.31 -1.12 -16.75
C VAL A 85 -17.29 -0.17 -17.37
N GLU A 86 -17.00 -0.37 -18.65
CA GLU A 86 -16.24 0.59 -19.44
C GLU A 86 -17.06 1.86 -19.67
N SER A 87 -16.39 3.01 -19.58
CA SER A 87 -16.97 4.31 -19.83
C SER A 87 -16.27 4.94 -21.04
N PRO A 88 -17.02 5.51 -21.99
CA PRO A 88 -16.44 6.31 -23.06
C PRO A 88 -16.07 7.74 -22.60
N ALA A 89 -16.35 8.09 -21.34
CA ALA A 89 -15.99 9.40 -20.80
C ALA A 89 -14.47 9.54 -20.65
N GLU A 90 -13.99 10.76 -20.79
CA GLU A 90 -12.61 11.10 -20.47
C GLU A 90 -12.30 10.82 -18.98
N PRO A 91 -11.04 10.53 -18.63
CA PRO A 91 -10.63 10.36 -17.25
C PRO A 91 -10.86 11.62 -16.38
N GLY A 92 -11.59 11.46 -15.26
CA GLY A 92 -11.77 12.49 -14.21
C GLY A 92 -13.14 13.17 -14.21
#